data_AF-A0A2V7PEQ9-F1
#
_entry.id   AF-A0A2V7PEQ9-F1
#
_cell.length_a   1.000
_cell.length_b   1.000
_cell.length_c   1.000
_cell.angle_alpha   90.00
_cell.angle_beta   90.00
_cell.angle_gamma   90.00
#
_symmetry.space_group_name_H-M   'P 1'
#
loop_
_entity.id
_entity.type
_entity.pdbx_description
1 polymer ?
#
loop_
_entity_poly.entity_id
_entity_poly.type
_entity_poly.pdbx_seq_one_letter_code
_entity_poly.pdbx_strand_id
1 'polypeptide(L)'
;MPLVFKLLSTTGEQSIDLQPDRTIVVGRAVTSDVPIYDPTISRRHAELSLTDGGVRVKDVGSSNGTFLNGARIGEATATENDVITFGKVAFRVKEVTTPAARPQVVPPPVSAEFVGAKAAGGTIVRQLPVSVSGGVPAIVTATPSGASHLKVTAKSLEELREKKLELLLEISKELSKQQELDRLLDKVVEFTFQVMNVDRVSILLLEETSGELVPRISRARTEQSSASKHVPQSIARMVVEGRVAILSDNTAADERFKGKSILIQSVRSAMCTPLMGTDQKVLGILYVDNLTATHSFSDDDLKFLIAFGSLAAVAIENSQRSERLRREALVLSNFQRYFSPNIAQVIAQQQDAGRLPSEKRPVVIFFSDIRGFTPMSETMSPDDIATLLTEYFTEMVELVFEHGGTLDKFMGDAIMALWGAPMAHEDDADRAMRCALDQLAALERLNNKWKEQGRSELGIGIGINFGEVFAGNVGSDRRLEYTVIGDAVNTAKRLCDTAGRNEILISEPFHQQLKQSPTVEALDPIQVKGKSKKLPVYRVNR
;
A
#
# COMPACT_ATOMS: atom_id res chain seq x y z
N MET A 1 18.28 -42.72 7.44
CA MET A 1 17.33 -41.61 7.69
C MET A 1 17.26 -40.80 6.40
N PRO A 2 16.07 -40.45 5.89
CA PRO A 2 16.01 -39.58 4.70
C PRO A 2 16.63 -38.23 5.05
N LEU A 3 17.58 -37.79 4.24
CA LEU A 3 18.21 -36.47 4.36
C LEU A 3 17.14 -35.42 4.04
N VAL A 4 16.92 -34.47 4.94
CA VAL A 4 16.00 -33.35 4.70
C VAL A 4 16.85 -32.13 4.40
N PHE A 5 16.67 -31.53 3.23
CA PHE A 5 17.37 -30.32 2.84
C PHE A 5 16.51 -29.09 3.10
N LYS A 6 17.17 -28.01 3.53
CA LYS A 6 16.57 -26.71 3.76
C LYS A 6 17.30 -25.65 2.92
N LEU A 7 16.57 -24.81 2.23
CA LEU A 7 17.14 -23.64 1.57
C LEU A 7 17.04 -22.43 2.51
N LEU A 8 18.14 -21.73 2.72
CA LEU A 8 18.22 -20.52 3.54
C LEU A 8 18.55 -19.34 2.65
N SER A 9 17.74 -18.29 2.65
CA SER A 9 18.08 -17.06 1.95
C SER A 9 19.44 -16.55 2.42
N THR A 10 20.29 -16.08 1.50
CA THR A 10 21.58 -15.47 1.85
C THR A 10 21.43 -14.18 2.66
N THR A 11 20.23 -13.58 2.68
CA THR A 11 19.88 -12.44 3.54
C THR A 11 19.38 -12.85 4.93
N GLY A 12 19.12 -14.14 5.17
CA GLY A 12 18.67 -14.69 6.46
C GLY A 12 17.16 -14.58 6.72
N GLU A 13 16.39 -13.99 5.81
CA GLU A 13 14.97 -13.66 6.02
C GLU A 13 13.98 -14.78 5.67
N GLN A 14 14.40 -15.78 4.88
CA GLN A 14 13.51 -16.84 4.38
C GLN A 14 14.15 -18.21 4.44
N SER A 15 13.33 -19.22 4.72
CA SER A 15 13.74 -20.60 4.93
C SER A 15 12.73 -21.54 4.26
N ILE A 16 13.17 -22.44 3.39
CA ILE A 16 12.31 -23.36 2.65
C ILE A 16 12.67 -24.79 3.06
N ASP A 17 11.72 -25.49 3.69
CA ASP A 17 11.88 -26.91 4.04
C ASP A 17 11.41 -27.79 2.88
N LEU A 18 12.29 -28.64 2.36
CA LEU A 18 11.97 -29.57 1.27
C LEU A 18 11.49 -30.90 1.85
N GLN A 19 10.30 -31.35 1.45
CA GLN A 19 9.77 -32.64 1.86
C GLN A 19 10.19 -33.76 0.89
N PRO A 20 10.46 -34.98 1.38
CA PRO A 20 10.60 -36.15 0.52
C PRO A 20 9.35 -36.33 -0.35
N ASP A 21 9.53 -36.73 -1.61
CA ASP A 21 8.47 -37.06 -2.57
C ASP A 21 7.52 -35.92 -3.00
N ARG A 22 7.87 -34.65 -2.74
CA ARG A 22 7.11 -33.48 -3.23
C ARG A 22 7.97 -32.56 -4.10
N THR A 23 7.47 -32.25 -5.29
CA THR A 23 8.01 -31.13 -6.09
C THR A 23 7.38 -29.83 -5.60
N ILE A 24 8.22 -28.84 -5.31
CA ILE A 24 7.84 -27.52 -4.82
C ILE A 24 8.10 -26.49 -5.92
N VAL A 25 7.11 -25.66 -6.21
CA VAL A 25 7.25 -24.57 -7.20
C VAL A 25 7.69 -23.29 -6.50
N VAL A 26 8.82 -22.74 -6.95
CA VAL A 26 9.33 -21.43 -6.56
C VAL A 26 8.90 -20.40 -7.60
N GLY A 27 8.35 -19.27 -7.16
CA GLY A 27 7.92 -18.22 -8.09
C GLY A 27 7.39 -16.97 -7.39
N ARG A 28 7.16 -15.90 -8.17
CA ARG A 28 6.61 -14.64 -7.65
C ARG A 28 5.09 -14.68 -7.45
N ALA A 29 4.39 -15.61 -8.09
CA ALA A 29 2.95 -15.72 -7.91
C ALA A 29 2.62 -16.23 -6.51
N VAL A 30 1.57 -15.66 -5.91
CA VAL A 30 1.00 -16.12 -4.63
C VAL A 30 0.51 -17.57 -4.67
N THR A 31 0.34 -18.13 -5.86
CA THR A 31 -0.03 -19.54 -6.11
C THR A 31 1.17 -20.49 -6.16
N SER A 32 2.40 -20.00 -5.99
CA SER A 32 3.59 -20.84 -5.90
C SER A 32 3.71 -21.42 -4.48
N ASP A 33 4.21 -22.65 -4.35
CA ASP A 33 4.46 -23.26 -3.03
C ASP A 33 5.43 -22.42 -2.18
N VAL A 34 6.38 -21.74 -2.84
CA VAL A 34 7.28 -20.78 -2.23
C VAL A 34 7.18 -19.44 -2.97
N PRO A 35 6.37 -18.49 -2.46
CA PRO A 35 6.26 -17.16 -3.04
C PRO A 35 7.48 -16.31 -2.68
N ILE A 36 8.24 -15.88 -3.68
CA ILE A 36 9.37 -14.94 -3.53
C ILE A 36 9.03 -13.63 -4.24
N TYR A 37 8.80 -12.58 -3.47
CA TYR A 37 8.39 -11.27 -3.96
C TYR A 37 9.57 -10.44 -4.46
N ASP A 38 10.14 -10.82 -5.60
CA ASP A 38 11.18 -10.05 -6.29
C ASP A 38 10.83 -9.86 -7.78
N PRO A 39 10.91 -8.65 -8.35
CA PRO A 39 10.58 -8.38 -9.76
C PRO A 39 11.39 -9.21 -10.77
N THR A 40 12.57 -9.70 -10.38
CA THR A 40 13.42 -10.53 -11.22
C THR A 40 13.00 -12.01 -11.22
N ILE A 41 12.02 -12.39 -10.42
CA ILE A 41 11.49 -13.75 -10.37
C ILE A 41 10.19 -13.86 -11.18
N SER A 42 10.16 -14.79 -12.14
CA SER A 42 8.96 -15.12 -12.91
C SER A 42 7.83 -15.67 -12.01
N ARG A 43 6.57 -15.53 -12.47
CA ARG A 43 5.37 -15.98 -11.73
C ARG A 43 5.46 -17.44 -11.29
N ARG A 44 5.93 -18.32 -12.16
CA ARG A 44 6.46 -19.66 -11.86
C ARG A 44 7.90 -19.68 -12.38
N HIS A 45 8.89 -19.88 -11.51
CA HIS A 45 10.29 -19.67 -11.84
C HIS A 45 11.05 -20.99 -11.98
N ALA A 46 11.01 -21.82 -10.95
CA ALA A 46 11.71 -23.09 -10.91
C ALA A 46 10.95 -24.12 -10.07
N GLU A 47 11.22 -25.39 -10.34
CA GLU A 47 10.74 -26.54 -9.58
C GLU A 47 11.89 -27.16 -8.78
N LEU A 48 11.62 -27.45 -7.52
CA LEU A 48 12.55 -28.06 -6.58
C LEU A 48 12.05 -29.42 -6.16
N SER A 49 12.91 -30.43 -6.18
CA SER A 49 12.58 -31.76 -5.66
C SER A 49 13.79 -32.37 -4.95
N LEU A 50 13.54 -33.15 -3.91
CA LEU A 50 14.59 -33.82 -3.16
C LEU A 50 14.99 -35.12 -3.88
N THR A 51 16.29 -35.40 -4.00
CA THR A 51 16.86 -36.60 -4.61
C THR A 51 17.89 -37.22 -3.69
N ASP A 52 18.26 -38.49 -3.90
CA ASP A 52 19.23 -39.23 -3.07
C ASP A 52 20.61 -38.54 -2.94
N GLY A 53 20.93 -37.60 -3.85
CA GLY A 53 22.19 -36.85 -3.88
C GLY A 53 22.07 -35.35 -3.63
N GLY A 54 20.89 -34.82 -3.24
CA GLY A 54 20.70 -33.38 -2.99
C GLY A 54 19.38 -32.81 -3.52
N VAL A 55 19.35 -31.50 -3.73
CA VAL A 55 18.17 -30.77 -4.22
C VAL A 55 18.24 -30.63 -5.74
N ARG A 56 17.34 -31.29 -6.46
CA ARG A 56 17.18 -31.08 -7.90
C ARG A 56 16.44 -29.78 -8.16
N VAL A 57 17.04 -28.90 -8.94
CA VAL A 57 16.52 -27.60 -9.34
C VAL A 57 16.30 -27.60 -10.85
N LYS A 58 15.07 -27.30 -11.29
CA LYS A 58 14.71 -27.23 -12.71
C LYS A 58 14.07 -25.88 -13.02
N ASP A 59 14.65 -25.15 -13.95
CA ASP A 59 14.07 -23.90 -14.46
C ASP A 59 12.88 -24.22 -15.38
N VAL A 60 11.73 -23.57 -15.16
CA VAL A 60 10.50 -23.82 -15.93
C VAL A 60 10.26 -22.76 -17.02
N GLY A 61 11.33 -22.17 -17.56
CA GLY A 61 11.27 -21.13 -18.59
C GLY A 61 11.22 -19.73 -17.99
N SER A 62 12.00 -19.49 -16.93
CA SER A 62 12.04 -18.20 -16.26
C SER A 62 12.72 -17.13 -17.15
N SER A 63 12.25 -15.89 -17.01
CA SER A 63 12.69 -14.76 -17.83
C SER A 63 14.12 -14.33 -17.51
N ASN A 64 14.54 -14.45 -16.24
CA ASN A 64 15.88 -14.05 -15.78
C ASN A 64 16.80 -15.23 -15.49
N GLY A 65 16.32 -16.47 -15.65
CA GLY A 65 17.10 -17.69 -15.44
C GLY A 65 17.30 -18.08 -13.98
N THR A 66 17.54 -19.38 -13.79
CA THR A 66 18.01 -19.97 -12.54
C THR A 66 19.52 -20.25 -12.62
N PHE A 67 20.24 -20.02 -11.52
CA PHE A 67 21.69 -20.21 -11.44
C PHE A 67 22.06 -21.09 -10.25
N LEU A 68 23.10 -21.91 -10.42
CA LEU A 68 23.74 -22.67 -9.35
C LEU A 68 25.20 -22.25 -9.25
N ASN A 69 25.62 -21.73 -8.10
CA ASN A 69 26.97 -21.20 -7.86
C ASN A 69 27.43 -20.19 -8.95
N GLY A 70 26.48 -19.40 -9.48
CA GLY A 70 26.73 -18.39 -10.51
C GLY A 70 26.67 -18.88 -11.96
N ALA A 71 26.55 -20.20 -12.21
CA ALA A 71 26.37 -20.75 -13.55
C ALA A 71 24.88 -20.91 -13.87
N ARG A 72 24.42 -20.48 -15.05
CA ARG A 72 23.02 -20.62 -15.47
C ARG A 72 22.69 -22.08 -15.75
N ILE A 73 21.59 -22.58 -15.18
CA ILE A 73 21.17 -23.98 -15.29
C ILE A 73 19.77 -24.07 -15.92
N GLY A 74 19.53 -25.15 -16.67
CA GLY A 74 18.18 -25.58 -17.05
C GLY A 74 17.64 -26.63 -16.07
N GLU A 75 18.50 -27.58 -15.68
CA GLU A 75 18.23 -28.57 -14.64
C GLU A 75 19.59 -28.98 -14.02
N ALA A 76 19.70 -28.98 -12.69
CA ALA A 76 20.91 -29.38 -11.98
C ALA A 76 20.59 -29.87 -10.56
N THR A 77 21.52 -30.58 -9.93
CA THR A 77 21.42 -31.01 -8.53
C THR A 77 22.37 -30.18 -7.66
N ALA A 78 21.83 -29.57 -6.61
CA ALA A 78 22.55 -28.78 -5.62
C ALA A 78 22.76 -29.58 -4.32
N THR A 79 23.94 -29.46 -3.74
CA THR A 79 24.39 -30.17 -2.53
C THR A 79 24.59 -29.21 -1.36
N GLU A 80 24.96 -29.71 -0.18
CA GLU A 80 25.15 -28.86 1.00
C GLU A 80 26.15 -27.72 0.73
N ASN A 81 25.77 -26.50 1.14
CA ASN A 81 26.48 -25.23 0.96
C ASN A 81 26.44 -24.61 -0.46
N ASP A 82 25.86 -25.28 -1.44
CA ASP A 82 25.64 -24.67 -2.76
C ASP A 82 24.66 -23.51 -2.69
N VAL A 83 24.84 -22.53 -3.58
CA VAL A 83 23.99 -21.34 -3.69
C VAL A 83 23.16 -21.43 -4.97
N ILE A 84 21.85 -21.54 -4.79
CA ILE A 84 20.86 -21.49 -5.87
C ILE A 84 20.32 -20.06 -5.97
N THR A 85 20.39 -19.45 -7.14
CA THR A 85 19.87 -18.10 -7.38
C THR A 85 18.72 -18.15 -8.37
N PHE A 86 17.55 -17.64 -7.97
CA PHE A 86 16.38 -17.44 -8.83
C PHE A 86 16.31 -15.97 -9.23
N GLY A 87 16.55 -15.64 -10.51
CA GLY A 87 16.74 -14.25 -10.92
C GLY A 87 17.92 -13.62 -10.17
N LYS A 88 17.64 -12.71 -9.21
CA LYS A 88 18.67 -12.09 -8.34
C LYS A 88 18.64 -12.55 -6.88
N VAL A 89 17.71 -13.43 -6.49
CA VAL A 89 17.56 -13.85 -5.09
C VAL A 89 18.27 -15.18 -4.87
N ALA A 90 19.21 -15.21 -3.92
CA ALA A 90 20.08 -16.36 -3.65
C ALA A 90 19.69 -17.11 -2.37
N PHE A 91 19.74 -18.43 -2.44
CA PHE A 91 19.47 -19.37 -1.35
C PHE A 91 20.62 -20.36 -1.21
N ARG A 92 21.08 -20.58 0.01
CA ARG A 92 22.08 -21.59 0.35
C ARG A 92 21.40 -22.89 0.79
N VAL A 93 21.83 -24.01 0.23
CA VAL A 93 21.37 -25.35 0.60
C VAL A 93 22.02 -25.78 1.91
N LYS A 94 21.23 -26.28 2.86
CA LYS A 94 21.70 -26.81 4.16
C LYS A 94 21.07 -28.16 4.44
N GLU A 95 21.86 -29.14 4.83
CA GLU A 95 21.38 -30.48 5.23
C GLU A 95 20.92 -30.46 6.70
N VAL A 96 19.77 -31.06 6.98
CA VAL A 96 19.19 -31.16 8.34
C VAL A 96 18.78 -32.61 8.60
N THR A 97 19.47 -33.30 9.49
CA THR A 97 19.10 -34.66 9.92
C THR A 97 17.97 -34.60 10.96
N THR A 98 16.88 -35.36 10.75
CA THR A 98 15.73 -35.37 11.66
C THR A 98 16.10 -36.05 12.99
N PRO A 99 15.73 -35.50 14.17
CA PRO A 99 16.00 -36.15 15.45
C PRO A 99 15.14 -37.42 15.63
N ALA A 100 15.71 -38.50 16.18
CA ALA A 100 15.01 -39.75 16.43
C ALA A 100 13.83 -39.57 17.42
N ALA A 101 12.65 -40.11 17.07
CA ALA A 101 11.46 -40.11 17.91
C ALA A 101 11.71 -40.91 19.21
N ARG A 102 11.42 -40.30 20.38
CA ARG A 102 11.52 -40.96 21.69
C ARG A 102 10.16 -41.56 22.13
N PRO A 103 10.18 -42.67 22.89
CA PRO A 103 8.97 -43.42 23.26
C PRO A 103 8.16 -42.69 24.34
N GLN A 104 6.84 -42.85 24.31
CA GLN A 104 5.95 -42.39 25.39
C GLN A 104 6.18 -43.20 26.67
N VAL A 105 6.38 -42.52 27.80
CA VAL A 105 6.55 -43.15 29.12
C VAL A 105 5.48 -42.63 30.09
N VAL A 106 4.73 -43.59 30.66
CA VAL A 106 3.79 -43.41 31.78
C VAL A 106 4.59 -43.17 33.09
N PRO A 107 4.22 -42.22 33.97
CA PRO A 107 5.06 -41.87 35.10
C PRO A 107 4.91 -42.84 36.29
N PRO A 108 6.00 -43.24 36.97
CA PRO A 108 5.94 -43.89 38.28
C PRO A 108 6.16 -42.88 39.43
N PRO A 109 5.87 -43.28 40.69
CA PRO A 109 5.83 -42.38 41.83
C PRO A 109 7.20 -42.17 42.51
N VAL A 110 7.19 -41.14 43.37
CA VAL A 110 8.30 -40.47 44.06
C VAL A 110 8.99 -41.33 45.13
N SER A 111 10.31 -41.23 45.26
CA SER A 111 11.04 -41.21 46.55
C SER A 111 12.52 -40.83 46.36
N ALA A 112 13.06 -40.20 47.39
CA ALA A 112 14.34 -39.51 47.43
C ALA A 112 15.55 -40.44 47.56
N GLU A 113 16.68 -40.06 46.93
CA GLU A 113 18.01 -39.96 47.55
C GLU A 113 19.06 -39.54 46.50
N PHE A 114 19.86 -38.54 46.84
CA PHE A 114 21.03 -38.12 46.06
C PHE A 114 22.24 -38.94 46.50
N VAL A 115 22.81 -39.76 45.61
CA VAL A 115 24.22 -40.16 45.65
C VAL A 115 24.78 -40.10 44.23
N GLY A 116 25.87 -39.35 44.07
CA GLY A 116 26.32 -38.81 42.79
C GLY A 116 27.27 -39.68 41.97
N ALA A 117 27.54 -39.19 40.75
CA ALA A 117 28.87 -39.11 40.16
C ALA A 117 28.79 -38.25 38.88
N LYS A 118 29.70 -37.28 38.74
CA LYS A 118 29.87 -36.45 37.54
C LYS A 118 30.45 -37.28 36.38
N ALA A 119 29.99 -37.00 35.16
CA ALA A 119 30.81 -37.08 33.97
C ALA A 119 30.74 -35.75 33.21
N ALA A 120 31.90 -35.23 32.84
CA ALA A 120 32.11 -33.91 32.25
C ALA A 120 31.75 -33.86 30.76
N GLY A 121 31.26 -32.70 30.28
CA GLY A 121 31.32 -32.34 28.86
C GLY A 121 30.02 -32.30 28.03
N GLY A 122 28.84 -32.17 28.63
CA GLY A 122 27.58 -32.02 27.89
C GLY A 122 27.18 -30.57 27.57
N THR A 123 26.64 -30.33 26.38
CA THR A 123 25.95 -29.07 26.02
C THR A 123 24.80 -28.81 26.99
N ILE A 124 24.87 -27.69 27.72
CA ILE A 124 23.77 -27.23 28.57
C ILE A 124 22.70 -26.62 27.66
N VAL A 125 21.73 -27.43 27.23
CA VAL A 125 20.52 -26.93 26.55
C VAL A 125 19.58 -26.38 27.63
N ARG A 126 19.51 -25.06 27.75
CA ARG A 126 18.46 -24.39 28.52
C ARG A 126 17.26 -24.17 27.61
N GLN A 127 16.18 -24.91 27.83
CA GLN A 127 14.88 -24.60 27.22
C GLN A 127 14.14 -23.67 28.18
N LEU A 128 13.95 -22.41 27.77
CA LEU A 128 12.98 -21.53 28.42
C LEU A 128 11.61 -21.76 27.76
N PRO A 129 10.57 -22.12 28.52
CA PRO A 129 9.22 -22.20 27.99
C PRO A 129 8.76 -20.78 27.59
N VAL A 130 8.38 -20.59 26.33
CA VAL A 130 7.66 -19.39 25.88
C VAL A 130 6.22 -19.54 26.35
N SER A 131 5.94 -19.06 27.55
CA SER A 131 4.57 -18.96 28.05
C SER A 131 3.87 -17.85 27.27
N VAL A 132 2.63 -18.08 26.84
CA VAL A 132 1.76 -16.97 26.45
C VAL A 132 1.38 -16.28 27.76
N SER A 133 2.12 -15.23 28.09
CA SER A 133 1.84 -14.37 29.23
C SER A 133 0.38 -13.92 29.19
N GLY A 134 -0.27 -13.84 30.35
CA GLY A 134 -1.67 -13.40 30.49
C GLY A 134 -1.90 -11.91 30.17
N GLY A 135 -1.13 -11.33 29.25
CA GLY A 135 -1.10 -9.90 28.96
C GLY A 135 -0.28 -9.10 29.98
N VAL A 136 -0.09 -7.80 29.68
CA VAL A 136 0.58 -6.82 30.56
C VAL A 136 0.12 -6.91 32.03
N PRO A 137 -1.17 -7.13 32.35
CA PRO A 137 -1.62 -7.28 33.74
C PRO A 137 -1.05 -8.50 34.49
N ALA A 138 -0.62 -9.55 33.80
CA ALA A 138 -0.05 -10.75 34.42
C ALA A 138 1.40 -10.56 34.87
N ILE A 139 2.11 -9.58 34.30
CA ILE A 139 3.51 -9.25 34.62
C ILE A 139 3.60 -8.12 35.66
N VAL A 140 2.57 -7.27 35.71
CA VAL A 140 2.52 -6.06 36.53
C VAL A 140 1.87 -6.32 37.91
N THR A 141 2.47 -5.78 38.98
CA THR A 141 1.93 -5.84 40.36
C THR A 141 1.20 -4.56 40.77
N ALA A 142 0.37 -4.63 41.82
CA ALA A 142 -0.37 -3.47 42.33
C ALA A 142 0.55 -2.38 42.94
N THR A 143 1.68 -2.77 43.53
CA THR A 143 2.64 -1.89 44.20
C THR A 143 4.06 -2.08 43.64
N PRO A 144 4.86 -1.00 43.50
CA PRO A 144 6.29 -1.10 43.15
C PRO A 144 7.08 -1.82 44.25
N SER A 145 8.25 -2.39 43.92
CA SER A 145 9.15 -3.02 44.90
C SER A 145 10.58 -2.50 44.78
N GLY A 146 11.20 -2.17 45.92
CA GLY A 146 12.57 -1.65 45.99
C GLY A 146 12.66 -0.17 45.63
N ALA A 147 13.83 0.27 45.15
CA ALA A 147 14.09 1.65 44.75
C ALA A 147 13.59 2.01 43.33
N SER A 148 12.97 1.07 42.61
CA SER A 148 12.43 1.27 41.25
C SER A 148 10.93 1.48 41.30
N HIS A 149 10.44 2.41 40.47
CA HIS A 149 9.03 2.76 40.38
C HIS A 149 8.26 1.98 39.29
N LEU A 150 8.90 0.96 38.72
CA LEU A 150 8.26 -0.04 37.88
C LEU A 150 7.45 -1.01 38.75
N LYS A 151 6.22 -1.30 38.32
CA LYS A 151 5.33 -2.24 38.97
C LYS A 151 5.65 -3.69 38.57
N VAL A 152 6.92 -4.08 38.64
CA VAL A 152 7.38 -5.45 38.31
C VAL A 152 8.16 -5.99 39.50
N THR A 153 7.64 -7.03 40.15
CA THR A 153 8.31 -7.71 41.27
C THR A 153 9.07 -8.94 40.80
N ALA A 154 10.29 -9.13 41.32
CA ALA A 154 11.12 -10.31 41.07
C ALA A 154 11.92 -10.70 42.31
N LYS A 155 12.26 -11.99 42.44
CA LYS A 155 13.04 -12.52 43.56
C LYS A 155 14.54 -12.38 43.34
N SER A 156 14.96 -12.16 42.09
CA SER A 156 16.36 -11.92 41.70
C SER A 156 16.47 -10.83 40.62
N LEU A 157 17.67 -10.25 40.46
CA LEU A 157 17.96 -9.28 39.38
C LEU A 157 17.82 -9.89 37.97
N GLU A 158 18.07 -11.19 37.83
CA GLU A 158 17.97 -11.91 36.55
C GLU A 158 16.49 -12.10 36.16
N GLU A 159 15.65 -12.52 37.11
CA GLU A 159 14.19 -12.63 36.93
C GLU A 159 13.55 -11.25 36.66
N LEU A 160 14.07 -10.17 37.26
CA LEU A 160 13.61 -8.81 37.00
C LEU A 160 13.88 -8.38 35.55
N ARG A 161 15.06 -8.71 35.01
CA ARG A 161 15.42 -8.39 33.62
C ARG A 161 14.58 -9.16 32.62
N GLU A 162 14.34 -10.44 32.89
CA GLU A 162 13.49 -11.31 32.05
C GLU A 162 12.06 -10.78 31.97
N LYS A 163 11.43 -10.47 33.13
CA LYS A 163 10.08 -9.90 33.18
C LYS A 163 9.98 -8.54 32.50
N LYS A 164 11.00 -7.68 32.62
CA LYS A 164 11.04 -6.39 31.90
C LYS A 164 11.07 -6.57 30.38
N LEU A 165 11.82 -7.55 29.88
CA LEU A 165 11.88 -7.85 28.44
C LEU A 165 10.55 -8.43 27.94
N GLU A 166 9.95 -9.36 28.67
CA GLU A 166 8.65 -9.95 28.37
C GLU A 166 7.57 -8.85 28.26
N LEU A 167 7.56 -7.93 29.23
CA LEU A 167 6.67 -6.78 29.25
C LEU A 167 6.83 -5.87 28.01
N LEU A 168 8.07 -5.54 27.62
CA LEU A 168 8.33 -4.73 26.43
C LEU A 168 7.85 -5.43 25.14
N LEU A 169 8.05 -6.75 25.04
CA LEU A 169 7.60 -7.54 23.88
C LEU A 169 6.08 -7.55 23.77
N GLU A 170 5.37 -7.72 24.88
CA GLU A 170 3.91 -7.68 24.89
C GLU A 170 3.36 -6.31 24.51
N ILE A 171 3.91 -5.26 25.11
CA ILE A 171 3.54 -3.88 24.77
C ILE A 171 3.76 -3.65 23.28
N SER A 172 4.91 -4.05 22.73
CA SER A 172 5.18 -3.91 21.31
C SER A 172 4.10 -4.58 20.46
N LYS A 173 3.70 -5.81 20.80
CA LYS A 173 2.65 -6.53 20.06
C LYS A 173 1.31 -5.82 20.13
N GLU A 174 0.92 -5.28 21.29
CA GLU A 174 -0.35 -4.58 21.45
C GLU A 174 -0.37 -3.22 20.76
N LEU A 175 0.74 -2.48 20.79
CA LEU A 175 0.88 -1.20 20.08
C LEU A 175 0.83 -1.43 18.55
N SER A 176 1.48 -2.47 18.03
CA SER A 176 1.45 -2.79 16.60
C SER A 176 0.08 -3.17 16.05
N LYS A 177 -0.90 -3.51 16.90
CA LYS A 177 -2.28 -3.78 16.48
C LYS A 177 -3.08 -2.51 16.20
N GLN A 178 -2.64 -1.36 16.69
CA GLN A 178 -3.38 -0.10 16.55
C GLN A 178 -3.09 0.52 15.18
N GLN A 179 -4.15 0.74 14.40
CA GLN A 179 -4.04 1.38 13.08
C GLN A 179 -4.21 2.91 13.16
N GLU A 180 -5.05 3.37 14.09
CA GLU A 180 -5.36 4.79 14.28
C GLU A 180 -4.42 5.45 15.30
N LEU A 181 -3.89 6.63 14.96
CA LEU A 181 -2.92 7.34 15.78
C LEU A 181 -3.48 7.67 17.17
N ASP A 182 -4.71 8.18 17.26
CA ASP A 182 -5.28 8.60 18.54
C ASP A 182 -5.48 7.40 19.49
N ARG A 183 -5.97 6.26 18.97
CA ARG A 183 -6.09 5.01 19.75
C ARG A 183 -4.73 4.48 20.20
N LEU A 184 -3.72 4.59 19.33
CA LEU A 184 -2.36 4.21 19.66
C LEU A 184 -1.82 5.06 20.82
N LEU A 185 -1.96 6.39 20.74
CA LEU A 185 -1.51 7.31 21.79
C LEU A 185 -2.22 7.04 23.12
N ASP A 186 -3.52 6.76 23.08
CA ASP A 186 -4.29 6.34 24.26
C ASP A 186 -3.72 5.08 24.91
N LYS A 187 -3.36 4.07 24.09
CA LYS A 187 -2.77 2.82 24.57
C LYS A 187 -1.36 3.01 25.14
N VAL A 188 -0.54 3.86 24.54
CA VAL A 188 0.78 4.22 25.09
C VAL A 188 0.62 4.84 26.48
N VAL A 189 -0.32 5.76 26.65
CA VAL A 189 -0.61 6.37 27.96
C VAL A 189 -1.13 5.34 28.96
N GLU A 190 -2.06 4.48 28.56
CA GLU A 190 -2.61 3.41 29.41
C GLU A 190 -1.52 2.47 29.90
N PHE A 191 -0.67 1.95 29.00
CA PHE A 191 0.44 1.09 29.38
C PHE A 191 1.45 1.79 30.29
N THR A 192 1.70 3.08 30.07
CA THR A 192 2.58 3.86 30.95
C THR A 192 2.05 3.88 32.38
N PHE A 193 0.74 4.08 32.58
CA PHE A 193 0.13 4.03 33.93
C PHE A 193 0.08 2.62 34.52
N GLN A 194 -0.13 1.60 33.68
CA GLN A 194 -0.13 0.21 34.13
C GLN A 194 1.27 -0.17 34.62
N VAL A 195 2.32 0.16 33.87
CA VAL A 195 3.68 -0.30 34.15
C VAL A 195 4.42 0.58 35.16
N MET A 196 4.20 1.90 35.12
CA MET A 196 4.94 2.86 35.95
C MET A 196 4.05 3.52 37.00
N ASN A 197 4.63 3.82 38.16
CA ASN A 197 3.94 4.60 39.19
C ASN A 197 4.10 6.11 38.99
N VAL A 198 3.46 6.63 37.94
CA VAL A 198 3.46 8.06 37.56
C VAL A 198 2.10 8.72 37.79
N ASP A 199 2.09 10.01 38.13
CA ASP A 199 0.87 10.80 38.34
C ASP A 199 0.32 11.33 37.02
N ARG A 200 1.19 11.62 36.06
CA ARG A 200 0.82 12.17 34.76
C ARG A 200 1.67 11.63 33.63
N VAL A 201 1.06 11.52 32.47
CA VAL A 201 1.69 11.15 31.21
C VAL A 201 1.24 12.13 30.12
N SER A 202 2.19 12.65 29.35
CA SER A 202 1.94 13.54 28.22
C SER A 202 2.77 13.12 27.02
N ILE A 203 2.14 13.14 25.84
CA ILE A 203 2.82 12.92 24.56
C ILE A 203 2.64 14.18 23.72
N LEU A 204 3.76 14.78 23.33
CA LEU A 204 3.80 15.91 22.40
C LEU A 204 4.44 15.41 21.11
N LEU A 205 3.83 15.68 19.97
CA LEU A 205 4.40 15.35 18.66
C LEU A 205 4.88 16.62 17.96
N LEU A 206 5.96 16.50 17.20
CA LEU A 206 6.46 17.57 16.36
C LEU A 206 5.58 17.69 15.12
N GLU A 207 5.10 18.90 14.85
CA GLU A 207 4.42 19.21 13.60
C GLU A 207 5.44 19.44 12.49
N GLU A 208 5.29 18.75 11.35
CA GLU A 208 6.29 18.80 10.26
C GLU A 208 6.42 20.18 9.61
N THR A 209 5.36 20.98 9.61
CA THR A 209 5.30 22.29 8.94
C THR A 209 5.89 23.42 9.78
N SER A 210 5.56 23.47 11.07
CA SER A 210 5.99 24.53 11.98
C SER A 210 7.24 24.16 12.79
N GLY A 211 7.52 22.86 12.93
CA GLY A 211 8.55 22.36 13.85
C GLY A 211 8.18 22.51 15.33
N GLU A 212 6.94 22.91 15.63
CA GLU A 212 6.49 23.10 17.01
C GLU A 212 6.07 21.77 17.66
N LEU A 213 6.30 21.66 18.97
CA LEU A 213 5.82 20.54 19.77
C LEU A 213 4.37 20.78 20.17
N VAL A 214 3.47 19.98 19.59
CA VAL A 214 2.03 20.07 19.84
C VAL A 214 1.62 18.94 20.81
N PRO A 215 0.95 19.26 21.93
CA PRO A 215 0.39 18.24 22.81
C PRO A 215 -0.72 17.48 22.11
N ARG A 216 -0.53 16.16 21.94
CA ARG A 216 -1.53 15.26 21.36
C ARG A 216 -2.36 14.58 22.42
N ILE A 217 -1.76 14.21 23.53
CA ILE A 217 -2.47 13.63 24.68
C ILE A 217 -1.78 14.02 25.98
N SER A 218 -2.57 14.32 27.02
CA SER A 218 -2.09 14.55 28.37
C SER A 218 -3.13 14.06 29.37
N ARG A 219 -2.75 13.09 30.21
CA ARG A 219 -3.65 12.43 31.15
C ARG A 219 -3.01 12.38 32.53
N ALA A 220 -3.82 12.66 33.56
CA ALA A 220 -3.46 12.47 34.96
C ALA A 220 -4.12 11.20 35.51
N ARG A 221 -3.52 10.59 36.53
CA ARG A 221 -4.04 9.39 37.19
C ARG A 221 -5.33 9.65 37.96
N THR A 222 -5.49 10.85 38.52
CA THR A 222 -6.65 11.24 39.35
C THR A 222 -7.22 12.55 38.83
N GLU A 223 -8.55 12.65 38.70
CA GLU A 223 -9.23 13.84 38.16
C GLU A 223 -9.04 15.11 39.02
N GLN A 224 -8.70 14.95 40.31
CA GLN A 224 -8.43 16.06 41.24
C GLN A 224 -7.07 16.75 41.03
N SER A 225 -6.19 16.21 40.19
CA SER A 225 -4.92 16.83 39.82
C SER A 225 -5.15 17.91 38.75
N SER A 226 -5.81 19.01 39.13
CA SER A 226 -6.06 20.19 38.27
C SER A 226 -4.81 21.06 38.05
N ALA A 227 -3.63 20.60 38.50
CA ALA A 227 -2.37 21.29 38.25
C ALA A 227 -2.02 21.18 36.76
N SER A 228 -1.95 22.36 36.11
CA SER A 228 -1.63 22.62 34.70
C SER A 228 -1.20 21.41 33.86
N LYS A 229 -2.01 21.02 32.87
CA LYS A 229 -1.70 19.98 31.84
C LYS A 229 -0.45 20.29 30.98
N HIS A 230 0.30 21.35 31.28
CA HIS A 230 1.44 21.78 30.48
C HIS A 230 2.71 21.02 30.86
N VAL A 231 3.38 20.51 29.83
CA VAL A 231 4.76 20.05 29.90
C VAL A 231 5.68 21.27 29.90
N PRO A 232 6.68 21.36 30.80
CA PRO A 232 7.64 22.46 30.79
C PRO A 232 8.37 22.53 29.43
N GLN A 233 8.18 23.64 28.71
CA GLN A 233 8.77 23.84 27.37
C GLN A 233 10.29 23.75 27.37
N SER A 234 10.96 24.13 28.47
CA SER A 234 12.41 24.02 28.63
C SER A 234 12.91 22.57 28.58
N ILE A 235 12.22 21.65 29.28
CA ILE A 235 12.53 20.22 29.27
C ILE A 235 12.24 19.64 27.89
N ALA A 236 11.06 19.94 27.34
CA ALA A 236 10.63 19.44 26.05
C ALA A 236 11.61 19.81 24.93
N ARG A 237 12.02 21.09 24.88
CA ARG A 237 12.97 21.61 23.90
C ARG A 237 14.36 20.98 24.06
N MET A 238 14.85 20.84 25.29
CA MET A 238 16.16 20.24 25.55
C MET A 238 16.22 18.77 25.09
N VAL A 239 15.14 18.01 25.31
CA VAL A 239 15.04 16.61 24.85
C VAL A 239 15.05 16.52 23.32
N VAL A 240 14.30 17.39 22.63
CA VAL A 240 14.24 17.40 21.17
C VAL A 240 15.56 17.87 20.54
N GLU A 241 16.09 19.01 20.97
CA GLU A 241 17.33 19.59 20.42
C GLU A 241 18.55 18.74 20.75
N GLY A 242 18.63 18.26 22.00
CA GLY A 242 19.75 17.46 22.48
C GLY A 242 19.65 15.98 22.11
N ARG A 243 18.47 15.48 21.71
CA ARG A 243 18.19 14.05 21.50
C ARG A 243 18.59 13.18 22.70
N VAL A 244 18.37 13.71 23.90
CA VAL A 244 18.70 13.07 25.17
C VAL A 244 17.46 12.81 25.99
N ALA A 245 17.44 11.71 26.75
CA ALA A 245 16.44 11.51 27.78
C ALA A 245 16.88 12.24 29.07
N ILE A 246 15.91 12.81 29.78
CA ILE A 246 16.15 13.61 30.99
C ILE A 246 15.43 12.96 32.17
N LEU A 247 16.14 12.84 33.29
CA LEU A 247 15.59 12.57 34.61
C LEU A 247 15.84 13.81 35.51
N SER A 248 14.80 14.26 36.19
CA SER A 248 14.83 15.40 37.11
C SER A 248 14.25 14.98 38.46
N ASP A 249 15.03 15.17 39.53
CA ASP A 249 14.66 14.82 40.90
C ASP A 249 14.16 15.99 41.75
N ASN A 250 14.42 17.22 41.27
CA ASN A 250 13.90 18.47 41.85
C ASN A 250 14.00 19.59 40.79
N THR A 251 12.98 19.68 39.93
CA THR A 251 12.96 20.62 38.79
C THR A 251 13.07 22.08 39.22
N ALA A 252 12.68 22.42 40.46
CA ALA A 252 12.74 23.77 41.01
C ALA A 252 14.14 24.18 41.54
N ALA A 253 15.04 23.23 41.83
CA ALA A 253 16.36 23.48 42.38
C ALA A 253 17.53 23.30 41.39
N ASP A 254 17.28 22.71 40.21
CA ASP A 254 18.32 22.48 39.19
C ASP A 254 18.72 23.79 38.49
N GLU A 255 20.02 24.13 38.55
CA GLU A 255 20.58 25.38 38.02
C GLU A 255 20.36 25.54 36.51
N ARG A 256 20.21 24.44 35.77
CA ARG A 256 19.92 24.45 34.32
C ARG A 256 18.54 25.06 33.99
N PHE A 257 17.67 25.23 34.98
CA PHE A 257 16.30 25.69 34.82
C PHE A 257 15.99 26.99 35.58
N LYS A 258 16.98 27.62 36.22
CA LYS A 258 16.81 28.92 36.92
C LYS A 258 16.39 30.01 35.92
N GLY A 259 15.23 30.63 36.16
CA GLY A 259 14.75 31.81 35.43
C GLY A 259 13.67 31.56 34.35
N LYS A 260 13.16 30.33 34.15
CA LYS A 260 12.11 30.05 33.16
C LYS A 260 10.88 29.38 33.80
N SER A 261 9.74 30.07 33.75
CA SER A 261 8.36 29.62 34.05
C SER A 261 8.00 29.26 35.51
N ILE A 262 6.95 29.93 36.01
CA ILE A 262 6.33 29.76 37.36
C ILE A 262 5.77 28.34 37.56
N LEU A 263 5.50 27.60 36.48
CA LEU A 263 4.93 26.24 36.50
C LEU A 263 5.90 25.15 37.00
N ILE A 264 7.21 25.40 36.93
CA ILE A 264 8.25 24.45 37.34
C ILE A 264 8.19 24.15 38.85
N GLN A 265 7.63 25.06 39.66
CA GLN A 265 7.57 24.95 41.12
C GLN A 265 6.61 23.86 41.64
N SER A 266 5.81 23.23 40.77
CA SER A 266 4.82 22.20 41.14
C SER A 266 5.22 20.76 40.82
N VAL A 267 6.31 20.54 40.07
CA VAL A 267 6.76 19.20 39.66
C VAL A 267 7.95 18.77 40.51
N ARG A 268 7.75 17.75 41.35
CA ARG A 268 8.78 17.25 42.26
C ARG A 268 9.80 16.34 41.57
N SER A 269 9.35 15.44 40.69
CA SER A 269 10.24 14.59 39.89
C SER A 269 9.62 14.29 38.52
N ALA A 270 10.44 14.24 37.46
CA ALA A 270 9.98 14.05 36.08
C ALA A 270 10.99 13.26 35.22
N MET A 271 10.47 12.52 34.24
CA MET A 271 11.26 11.92 33.17
C MET A 271 10.71 12.34 31.80
N CYS A 272 11.60 12.53 30.85
CA CYS A 272 11.24 12.86 29.48
C CYS A 272 12.17 12.14 28.52
N THR A 273 11.59 11.41 27.55
CA THR A 273 12.36 10.71 26.52
C THR A 273 11.93 11.21 25.13
N PRO A 274 12.87 11.35 24.17
CA PRO A 274 12.50 11.61 22.79
C PRO A 274 11.83 10.36 22.19
N LEU A 275 10.83 10.59 21.34
CA LEU A 275 10.24 9.55 20.50
C LEU A 275 11.05 9.51 19.19
N MET A 276 12.00 8.59 19.11
CA MET A 276 12.93 8.47 17.98
C MET A 276 12.33 7.58 16.90
N GLY A 277 12.10 8.15 15.71
CA GLY A 277 11.74 7.39 14.51
C GLY A 277 12.91 6.63 13.92
N THR A 278 12.63 5.87 12.87
CA THR A 278 13.57 4.93 12.23
C THR A 278 14.81 5.63 11.66
N ASP A 279 14.68 6.88 11.21
CA ASP A 279 15.75 7.69 10.60
C ASP A 279 16.45 8.64 11.59
N GLN A 280 16.46 8.31 12.89
CA GLN A 280 16.98 9.19 13.96
C GLN A 280 16.27 10.56 14.03
N LYS A 281 15.09 10.68 13.38
CA LYS A 281 14.22 11.85 13.46
C LYS A 281 13.47 11.81 14.78
N VAL A 282 13.46 12.94 15.49
CA VAL A 282 12.59 13.09 16.66
C VAL A 282 11.17 13.30 16.15
N LEU A 283 10.24 12.42 16.51
CA LEU A 283 8.82 12.53 16.19
C LEU A 283 8.07 13.34 17.24
N GLY A 284 8.64 13.45 18.44
CA GLY A 284 8.00 14.05 19.60
C GLY A 284 8.71 13.66 20.89
N ILE A 285 7.99 13.78 22.00
CA ILE A 285 8.46 13.40 23.34
C ILE A 285 7.39 12.63 24.09
N LEU A 286 7.84 11.72 24.96
CA LEU A 286 7.04 11.09 26.00
C LEU A 286 7.51 11.63 27.35
N TYR A 287 6.61 12.33 28.04
CA TYR A 287 6.87 12.99 29.31
C TYR A 287 6.03 12.37 30.41
N VAL A 288 6.65 12.10 31.56
CA VAL A 288 5.98 11.60 32.76
C VAL A 288 6.46 12.34 34.00
N ASP A 289 5.58 12.54 34.97
CA ASP A 289 5.99 13.12 36.26
C ASP A 289 5.20 12.62 37.46
N ASN A 290 5.73 12.99 38.63
CA ASN A 290 5.13 12.80 39.94
C ASN A 290 5.05 14.16 40.67
N LEU A 291 3.86 14.50 41.15
CA LEU A 291 3.56 15.78 41.80
C LEU A 291 3.74 15.70 43.32
N THR A 292 3.76 14.50 43.90
CA THR A 292 3.72 14.28 45.35
C THR A 292 5.07 13.86 45.94
N ALA A 293 5.89 13.09 45.23
CA ALA A 293 7.15 12.54 45.75
C ALA A 293 8.40 13.05 44.98
N THR A 294 9.44 13.44 45.73
CA THR A 294 10.80 13.75 45.24
C THR A 294 11.65 12.48 45.19
N HIS A 295 12.65 12.40 44.30
CA HIS A 295 13.47 11.20 44.06
C HIS A 295 12.63 9.96 43.71
N SER A 296 11.59 10.15 42.90
CA SER A 296 10.62 9.11 42.56
C SER A 296 11.02 8.27 41.36
N PHE A 297 12.18 8.48 40.76
CA PHE A 297 12.58 7.73 39.57
C PHE A 297 14.07 7.42 39.63
N SER A 298 14.42 6.21 39.20
CA SER A 298 15.81 5.74 39.10
C SER A 298 16.31 5.76 37.65
N ASP A 299 17.63 5.64 37.46
CA ASP A 299 18.21 5.47 36.12
C ASP A 299 17.64 4.25 35.38
N ASP A 300 17.26 3.20 36.10
CA ASP A 300 16.66 2.01 35.51
C ASP A 300 15.21 2.25 35.06
N ASP A 301 14.49 3.17 35.70
CA ASP A 301 13.17 3.62 35.26
C ASP A 301 13.30 4.47 33.99
N LEU A 302 14.33 5.33 33.91
CA LEU A 302 14.63 6.11 32.70
C LEU A 302 15.01 5.20 31.52
N LYS A 303 15.87 4.18 31.73
CA LYS A 303 16.22 3.20 30.69
C LYS A 303 15.00 2.45 30.17
N PHE A 304 14.09 2.06 31.06
CA PHE A 304 12.84 1.44 30.66
C PHE A 304 11.97 2.40 29.84
N LEU A 305 11.83 3.65 30.27
CA LEU A 305 11.07 4.67 29.56
C LEU A 305 11.64 4.94 28.16
N ILE A 306 12.96 4.95 27.99
CA ILE A 306 13.61 5.07 26.67
C ILE A 306 13.25 3.89 25.76
N ALA A 307 13.33 2.66 26.28
CA ALA A 307 12.99 1.46 25.51
C ALA A 307 11.51 1.45 25.11
N PHE A 308 10.62 1.74 26.06
CA PHE A 308 9.19 1.86 25.82
C PHE A 308 8.85 2.99 24.83
N GLY A 309 9.47 4.16 25.00
CA GLY A 309 9.33 5.30 24.10
C GLY A 309 9.79 4.99 22.68
N SER A 310 10.85 4.19 22.52
CA SER A 310 11.33 3.74 21.20
C SER A 310 10.30 2.82 20.51
N LEU A 311 9.68 1.90 21.25
CA LEU A 311 8.60 1.05 20.72
C LEU A 311 7.39 1.89 20.31
N ALA A 312 6.99 2.85 21.16
CA ALA A 312 5.90 3.77 20.86
C ALA A 312 6.22 4.63 19.63
N ALA A 313 7.45 5.13 19.48
CA ALA A 313 7.87 5.94 18.36
C ALA A 313 7.75 5.20 17.01
N VAL A 314 8.20 3.95 16.95
CA VAL A 314 8.06 3.11 15.75
C VAL A 314 6.59 2.88 15.40
N ALA A 315 5.74 2.59 16.40
CA ALA A 315 4.30 2.42 16.17
C ALA A 315 3.64 3.72 15.68
N ILE A 316 4.00 4.87 16.26
CA ILE A 316 3.49 6.19 15.89
C ILE A 316 3.89 6.52 14.45
N GLU A 317 5.15 6.32 14.09
CA GLU A 317 5.65 6.55 12.73
C GLU A 317 4.90 5.70 11.71
N ASN A 318 4.69 4.41 12.01
CA ASN A 318 3.98 3.49 11.13
C ASN A 318 2.51 3.87 10.96
N SER A 319 1.83 4.29 12.03
CA SER A 319 0.44 4.77 11.96
C SER A 319 0.34 6.03 11.10
N GLN A 320 1.23 7.01 11.31
CA GLN A 320 1.27 8.24 10.50
C GLN A 320 1.54 7.98 9.02
N ARG A 321 2.47 7.06 8.69
CA ARG A 321 2.74 6.65 7.30
C ARG A 321 1.53 5.96 6.66
N SER A 322 0.88 5.06 7.40
CA SER A 322 -0.31 4.34 6.93
C SER A 322 -1.47 5.28 6.63
N GLU A 323 -1.69 6.29 7.49
CA GLU A 323 -2.72 7.29 7.28
C GLU A 323 -2.44 8.19 6.07
N ARG A 324 -1.17 8.58 5.85
CA ARG A 324 -0.75 9.32 4.66
C ARG A 324 -1.02 8.54 3.37
N LEU A 325 -0.58 7.28 3.32
CA LEU A 325 -0.82 6.39 2.18
C LEU A 325 -2.31 6.22 1.89
N ARG A 326 -3.14 6.06 2.94
CA ARG A 326 -4.59 5.95 2.79
C ARG A 326 -5.21 7.24 2.23
N ARG A 327 -4.75 8.41 2.68
CA ARG A 327 -5.22 9.71 2.17
C ARG A 327 -4.83 9.90 0.71
N GLU A 328 -3.61 9.56 0.34
CA GLU A 328 -3.14 9.59 -1.05
C GLU A 328 -3.95 8.64 -1.94
N ALA A 329 -4.18 7.41 -1.49
CA ALA A 329 -5.01 6.45 -2.21
C ALA A 329 -6.46 6.92 -2.38
N LEU A 330 -7.05 7.55 -1.35
CA LEU A 330 -8.40 8.12 -1.44
C LEU A 330 -8.46 9.26 -2.46
N VAL A 331 -7.45 10.14 -2.44
CA VAL A 331 -7.32 11.23 -3.41
C VAL A 331 -7.25 10.66 -4.83
N LEU A 332 -6.40 9.65 -5.07
CA LEU A 332 -6.30 8.95 -6.36
C LEU A 332 -7.61 8.27 -6.78
N SER A 333 -8.32 7.62 -5.85
CA SER A 333 -9.60 6.96 -6.16
C SER A 333 -10.70 7.94 -6.57
N ASN A 334 -10.69 9.15 -5.99
CA ASN A 334 -11.58 10.23 -6.41
C ASN A 334 -11.14 10.81 -7.77
N PHE A 335 -9.84 10.87 -8.05
CA PHE A 335 -9.31 11.29 -9.35
C PHE A 335 -9.69 10.35 -10.50
N GLN A 336 -9.75 9.03 -10.26
CA GLN A 336 -10.18 8.04 -11.28
C GLN A 336 -11.61 8.22 -11.78
N ARG A 337 -12.48 8.91 -11.04
CA ARG A 337 -13.83 9.26 -11.53
C ARG A 337 -13.83 10.37 -12.59
N TYR A 338 -12.74 11.13 -12.67
CA TYR A 338 -12.61 12.29 -13.54
C TYR A 338 -11.59 12.10 -14.67
N PHE A 339 -10.84 10.99 -14.64
CA PHE A 339 -9.82 10.66 -15.64
C PHE A 339 -9.96 9.21 -16.07
N SER A 340 -9.83 8.96 -17.38
CA SER A 340 -9.82 7.59 -17.90
C SER A 340 -8.66 6.77 -17.30
N PRO A 341 -8.77 5.43 -17.23
CA PRO A 341 -7.73 4.57 -16.65
C PRO A 341 -6.33 4.82 -17.26
N ASN A 342 -6.27 5.05 -18.57
CA ASN A 342 -5.03 5.35 -19.28
C ASN A 342 -4.39 6.66 -18.81
N ILE A 343 -5.18 7.70 -18.54
CA ILE A 343 -4.69 8.99 -18.03
C ILE A 343 -4.18 8.85 -16.59
N ALA A 344 -4.94 8.14 -15.74
CA ALA A 344 -4.54 7.88 -14.37
C ALA A 344 -3.21 7.11 -14.29
N GLN A 345 -3.00 6.15 -15.20
CA GLN A 345 -1.76 5.37 -15.28
C GLN A 345 -0.56 6.25 -15.65
N VAL A 346 -0.70 7.16 -16.62
CA VAL A 346 0.40 8.05 -17.00
C VAL A 346 0.73 9.02 -15.86
N ILE A 347 -0.27 9.55 -15.16
CA ILE A 347 -0.05 10.42 -13.99
C ILE A 347 0.70 9.66 -12.87
N ALA A 348 0.29 8.41 -12.59
CA ALA A 348 0.92 7.60 -11.54
C ALA A 348 2.38 7.23 -11.84
N GLN A 349 2.79 7.19 -13.11
CA GLN A 349 4.15 6.85 -13.52
C GLN A 349 5.09 8.06 -13.61
N GLN A 350 4.57 9.29 -13.57
CA GLN A 350 5.37 10.50 -13.68
C GLN A 350 5.71 11.08 -12.31
N GLN A 351 6.99 11.43 -12.11
CA GLN A 351 7.46 12.12 -10.89
C GLN A 351 6.96 13.58 -10.82
N ASP A 352 6.54 14.15 -11.94
CA ASP A 352 6.09 15.53 -12.05
C ASP A 352 4.56 15.57 -12.22
N ALA A 353 3.85 15.67 -11.10
CA ALA A 353 2.41 15.43 -10.97
C ALA A 353 1.49 16.51 -11.60
N GLY A 354 1.95 17.24 -12.62
CA GLY A 354 1.24 18.42 -13.13
C GLY A 354 1.01 18.49 -14.63
N ARG A 355 1.80 17.81 -15.48
CA ARG A 355 1.73 18.00 -16.93
C ARG A 355 2.04 16.72 -17.70
N LEU A 356 0.99 16.08 -18.20
CA LEU A 356 1.11 15.10 -19.29
C LEU A 356 1.88 15.70 -20.49
N PRO A 357 2.72 14.91 -21.18
CA PRO A 357 3.52 15.39 -22.30
C PRO A 357 2.62 15.87 -23.44
N SER A 358 2.95 17.05 -23.96
CA SER A 358 2.30 17.62 -25.14
C SER A 358 3.09 17.23 -26.37
N GLU A 359 2.49 16.46 -27.27
CA GLU A 359 3.17 15.96 -28.47
C GLU A 359 2.23 15.88 -29.67
N LYS A 360 2.81 15.89 -30.86
CA LYS A 360 2.09 15.52 -32.09
C LYS A 360 2.17 14.03 -32.28
N ARG A 361 1.02 13.39 -32.45
CA ARG A 361 0.96 11.94 -32.66
C ARG A 361 -0.24 11.50 -33.50
N PRO A 362 -0.14 10.38 -34.21
CA PRO A 362 -1.28 9.76 -34.86
C PRO A 362 -2.22 9.15 -33.81
N VAL A 363 -3.51 9.43 -33.93
CA VAL A 363 -4.56 8.97 -33.00
C VAL A 363 -5.79 8.58 -33.80
N VAL A 364 -6.51 7.56 -33.34
CA VAL A 364 -7.88 7.29 -33.77
C VAL A 364 -8.82 8.16 -32.95
N ILE A 365 -9.60 8.98 -33.64
CA ILE A 365 -10.62 9.85 -33.04
C ILE A 365 -11.99 9.26 -33.33
N PHE A 366 -12.74 9.04 -32.25
CA PHE A 366 -14.08 8.47 -32.27
C PHE A 366 -15.09 9.48 -31.72
N PHE A 367 -16.17 9.67 -32.46
CA PHE A 367 -17.35 10.39 -32.00
C PHE A 367 -18.58 9.50 -32.10
N SER A 368 -19.45 9.56 -31.08
CA SER A 368 -20.79 8.98 -31.09
C SER A 368 -21.78 10.02 -30.58
N ASP A 369 -22.95 10.17 -31.20
CA ASP A 369 -23.95 11.18 -30.85
C ASP A 369 -25.37 10.66 -31.07
N ILE A 370 -26.29 10.98 -30.15
CA ILE A 370 -27.65 10.45 -30.15
C ILE A 370 -28.50 11.17 -31.20
N ARG A 371 -28.98 10.42 -32.18
CA ARG A 371 -29.84 10.93 -33.25
C ARG A 371 -31.19 11.34 -32.67
N GLY A 372 -31.54 12.60 -32.88
CA GLY A 372 -32.82 13.16 -32.43
C GLY A 372 -32.88 13.47 -30.94
N PHE A 373 -31.74 13.60 -30.25
CA PHE A 373 -31.70 13.93 -28.83
C PHE A 373 -32.28 15.30 -28.50
N THR A 374 -31.89 16.36 -29.22
CA THR A 374 -32.36 17.73 -28.91
C THR A 374 -33.89 17.83 -28.92
N PRO A 375 -34.63 17.40 -29.98
CA PRO A 375 -36.09 17.44 -29.95
C PRO A 375 -36.70 16.55 -28.86
N MET A 376 -36.08 15.40 -28.56
CA MET A 376 -36.55 14.51 -27.51
C MET A 376 -36.41 15.17 -26.12
N SER A 377 -35.29 15.82 -25.85
CA SER A 377 -34.98 16.49 -24.57
C SER A 377 -35.93 17.65 -24.25
N GLU A 378 -36.54 18.29 -25.27
CA GLU A 378 -37.53 19.35 -25.06
C GLU A 378 -38.85 18.84 -24.47
N THR A 379 -39.13 17.54 -24.60
CA THR A 379 -40.39 16.92 -24.16
C THR A 379 -40.27 16.10 -22.88
N MET A 380 -39.05 15.83 -22.42
CA MET A 380 -38.76 15.01 -21.24
C MET A 380 -38.53 15.87 -20.00
N SER A 381 -38.78 15.31 -18.82
CA SER A 381 -38.40 15.97 -17.57
C SER A 381 -36.87 15.97 -17.41
N PRO A 382 -36.27 16.95 -16.71
CA PRO A 382 -34.83 16.96 -16.44
C PRO A 382 -34.32 15.68 -15.76
N ASP A 383 -35.11 15.11 -14.85
CA ASP A 383 -34.74 13.88 -14.12
C ASP A 383 -34.76 12.65 -15.04
N ASP A 384 -35.73 12.56 -15.95
CA ASP A 384 -35.81 11.47 -16.94
C ASP A 384 -34.66 11.54 -17.95
N ILE A 385 -34.29 12.76 -18.38
CA ILE A 385 -33.13 12.99 -19.27
C ILE A 385 -31.84 12.58 -18.56
N ALA A 386 -31.65 13.00 -17.31
CA ALA A 386 -30.47 12.66 -16.53
C ALA A 386 -30.36 11.13 -16.35
N THR A 387 -31.47 10.46 -16.07
CA THR A 387 -31.52 8.99 -15.91
C THR A 387 -31.20 8.29 -17.23
N LEU A 388 -31.80 8.72 -18.34
CA LEU A 388 -31.54 8.19 -19.67
C LEU A 388 -30.07 8.34 -20.08
N LEU A 389 -29.51 9.55 -19.94
CA LEU A 389 -28.10 9.81 -20.25
C LEU A 389 -27.17 9.02 -19.34
N THR A 390 -27.50 8.88 -18.05
CA THR A 390 -26.68 8.09 -17.12
C THR A 390 -26.65 6.62 -17.53
N GLU A 391 -27.80 6.00 -17.83
CA GLU A 391 -27.86 4.61 -18.31
C GLU A 391 -27.09 4.43 -19.64
N TYR A 392 -27.30 5.35 -20.60
CA TYR A 392 -26.61 5.33 -21.89
C TYR A 392 -25.10 5.48 -21.75
N PHE A 393 -24.63 6.54 -21.08
CA PHE A 393 -23.19 6.81 -20.93
C PHE A 393 -22.49 5.72 -20.15
N THR A 394 -23.14 5.12 -19.13
CA THR A 394 -22.54 4.03 -18.36
C THR A 394 -22.16 2.87 -19.28
N GLU A 395 -23.08 2.38 -20.11
CA GLU A 395 -22.80 1.26 -21.03
C GLU A 395 -21.80 1.64 -22.13
N MET A 396 -21.96 2.82 -22.74
CA MET A 396 -21.10 3.22 -23.87
C MET A 396 -19.66 3.49 -23.45
N VAL A 397 -19.46 4.11 -22.28
CA VAL A 397 -18.13 4.46 -21.76
C VAL A 397 -17.41 3.22 -21.24
N GLU A 398 -18.12 2.28 -20.61
CA GLU A 398 -17.51 1.02 -20.18
C GLU A 398 -16.91 0.28 -21.39
N LEU A 399 -17.63 0.22 -22.51
CA LEU A 399 -17.11 -0.34 -23.77
C LEU A 399 -15.87 0.41 -24.29
N VAL A 400 -15.83 1.75 -24.18
CA VAL A 400 -14.62 2.50 -24.55
C VAL A 400 -13.42 2.02 -23.71
N PHE A 401 -13.60 1.83 -22.41
CA PHE A 401 -12.54 1.37 -21.52
C PHE A 401 -12.15 -0.09 -21.72
N GLU A 402 -13.12 -1.00 -21.90
CA GLU A 402 -12.89 -2.42 -22.20
C GLU A 402 -12.06 -2.61 -23.47
N HIS A 403 -12.27 -1.75 -24.47
CA HIS A 403 -11.49 -1.73 -25.71
C HIS A 403 -10.21 -0.88 -25.61
N GLY A 404 -9.81 -0.47 -24.40
CA GLY A 404 -8.55 0.27 -24.14
C GLY A 404 -8.53 1.71 -24.64
N GLY A 405 -9.71 2.27 -24.96
CA GLY A 405 -9.87 3.66 -25.36
C GLY A 405 -9.81 4.62 -24.18
N THR A 406 -9.49 5.86 -24.49
CA THR A 406 -9.44 6.99 -23.55
C THR A 406 -10.68 7.85 -23.81
N LEU A 407 -11.59 7.94 -22.84
CA LEU A 407 -12.65 8.96 -22.88
C LEU A 407 -12.00 10.34 -22.77
N ASP A 408 -12.23 11.20 -23.77
CA ASP A 408 -11.73 12.58 -23.79
C ASP A 408 -12.73 13.49 -23.08
N LYS A 409 -13.97 13.60 -23.61
CA LYS A 409 -15.05 14.36 -22.98
C LYS A 409 -16.44 13.97 -23.48
N PHE A 410 -17.44 14.39 -22.71
CA PHE A 410 -18.82 14.47 -23.18
C PHE A 410 -19.09 15.84 -23.81
N MET A 411 -19.86 15.86 -24.90
CA MET A 411 -20.28 17.08 -25.59
C MET A 411 -21.81 17.09 -25.70
N GLY A 412 -22.49 17.38 -24.60
CA GLY A 412 -23.95 17.20 -24.51
C GLY A 412 -24.27 15.71 -24.45
N ASP A 413 -24.95 15.20 -25.46
CA ASP A 413 -25.28 13.79 -25.67
C ASP A 413 -24.21 13.01 -26.47
N ALA A 414 -23.19 13.71 -26.97
CA ALA A 414 -22.11 13.10 -27.73
C ALA A 414 -20.93 12.64 -26.84
N ILE A 415 -20.29 11.55 -27.25
CA ILE A 415 -19.09 10.96 -26.65
C ILE A 415 -17.91 11.19 -27.59
N MET A 416 -16.81 11.71 -27.06
CA MET A 416 -15.51 11.75 -27.75
C MET A 416 -14.53 10.80 -27.07
N ALA A 417 -13.98 9.86 -27.84
CA ALA A 417 -13.01 8.88 -27.35
C ALA A 417 -11.81 8.77 -28.29
N LEU A 418 -10.68 8.32 -27.74
CA LEU A 418 -9.38 8.30 -28.41
C LEU A 418 -8.70 6.95 -28.22
N TRP A 419 -8.06 6.45 -29.29
CA TRP A 419 -7.08 5.36 -29.21
C TRP A 419 -5.76 5.86 -29.79
N GLY A 420 -4.66 5.64 -29.08
CA GLY A 420 -3.36 6.21 -29.44
C GLY A 420 -2.91 7.36 -28.53
N ALA A 421 -3.77 7.89 -27.66
CA ALA A 421 -3.43 8.92 -26.68
C ALA A 421 -4.08 8.63 -25.30
N PRO A 422 -3.35 8.79 -24.18
CA PRO A 422 -1.92 9.12 -24.07
C PRO A 422 -1.00 7.91 -24.39
N MET A 423 -1.57 6.72 -24.51
CA MET A 423 -0.85 5.49 -24.81
C MET A 423 -1.28 4.94 -26.17
N ALA A 424 -0.32 4.50 -26.97
CA ALA A 424 -0.56 3.92 -28.28
C ALA A 424 -0.25 2.43 -28.30
N HIS A 425 -1.03 1.72 -29.10
CA HIS A 425 -0.92 0.29 -29.33
C HIS A 425 -1.06 0.01 -30.83
N GLU A 426 -0.44 -1.05 -31.32
CA GLU A 426 -0.45 -1.35 -32.77
C GLU A 426 -1.83 -1.73 -33.32
N ASP A 427 -2.79 -2.09 -32.46
CA ASP A 427 -4.15 -2.51 -32.81
C ASP A 427 -5.21 -1.45 -32.43
N ASP A 428 -4.80 -0.20 -32.20
CA ASP A 428 -5.68 0.92 -31.82
C ASP A 428 -6.88 1.08 -32.77
N ALA A 429 -6.66 0.96 -34.09
CA ALA A 429 -7.75 1.04 -35.07
C ALA A 429 -8.73 -0.13 -34.97
N ASP A 430 -8.22 -1.37 -34.83
CA ASP A 430 -9.05 -2.56 -34.71
C ASP A 430 -9.84 -2.56 -33.39
N ARG A 431 -9.29 -2.02 -32.30
CA ARG A 431 -10.00 -1.85 -31.02
C ARG A 431 -11.10 -0.80 -31.10
N ALA A 432 -10.82 0.36 -31.71
CA ALA A 432 -11.84 1.39 -31.93
C ALA A 432 -12.99 0.89 -32.80
N MET A 433 -12.70 0.11 -33.85
CA MET A 433 -13.73 -0.48 -34.71
C MET A 433 -14.58 -1.52 -33.97
N ARG A 434 -13.98 -2.39 -33.16
CA ARG A 434 -14.72 -3.34 -32.30
C ARG A 434 -15.59 -2.62 -31.29
N CYS A 435 -15.06 -1.59 -30.63
CA CYS A 435 -15.83 -0.74 -29.72
C CYS A 435 -17.06 -0.14 -30.40
N ALA A 436 -16.93 0.35 -31.65
CA ALA A 436 -18.06 0.91 -32.40
C ALA A 436 -19.18 -0.12 -32.64
N LEU A 437 -18.81 -1.33 -33.03
CA LEU A 437 -19.76 -2.43 -33.27
C LEU A 437 -20.44 -2.88 -31.97
N ASP A 438 -19.66 -3.01 -30.89
CA ASP A 438 -20.17 -3.42 -29.59
C ASP A 438 -21.09 -2.35 -28.98
N GLN A 439 -20.81 -1.06 -29.19
CA GLN A 439 -21.69 0.04 -28.77
C GLN A 439 -23.05 -0.02 -29.46
N LEU A 440 -23.10 -0.32 -30.77
CA LEU A 440 -24.38 -0.52 -31.46
C LEU A 440 -25.13 -1.75 -30.93
N ALA A 441 -24.44 -2.85 -30.66
CA ALA A 441 -25.05 -4.05 -30.09
C ALA A 441 -25.55 -3.84 -28.65
N ALA A 442 -24.82 -3.05 -27.84
CA ALA A 442 -25.23 -2.68 -26.49
C ALA A 442 -26.43 -1.73 -26.50
N LEU A 443 -26.45 -0.78 -27.43
CA LEU A 443 -27.59 0.12 -27.61
C LEU A 443 -28.86 -0.65 -27.99
N GLU A 444 -28.74 -1.68 -28.82
CA GLU A 444 -29.85 -2.57 -29.16
C GLU A 444 -30.42 -3.28 -27.92
N ARG A 445 -29.55 -3.77 -27.02
CA ARG A 445 -29.98 -4.36 -25.74
C ARG A 445 -30.65 -3.33 -24.83
N LEU A 446 -30.09 -2.12 -24.73
CA LEU A 446 -30.68 -1.02 -23.95
C LEU A 446 -32.05 -0.63 -24.48
N ASN A 447 -32.19 -0.52 -25.80
CA ASN A 447 -33.47 -0.20 -26.45
C ASN A 447 -34.52 -1.27 -26.19
N ASN A 448 -34.16 -2.56 -26.22
CA ASN A 448 -35.10 -3.64 -25.89
C ASN A 448 -35.58 -3.52 -24.43
N LYS A 449 -34.67 -3.27 -23.50
CA LYS A 449 -35.00 -3.02 -22.08
C LYS A 449 -35.91 -1.80 -21.93
N TRP A 450 -35.58 -0.67 -22.57
CA TRP A 450 -36.39 0.55 -22.49
C TRP A 450 -37.76 0.39 -23.13
N LYS A 451 -37.86 -0.36 -24.21
CA LYS A 451 -39.12 -0.70 -24.87
C LYS A 451 -40.04 -1.50 -23.97
N GLU A 452 -39.51 -2.49 -23.24
CA GLU A 452 -40.26 -3.24 -22.22
C GLU A 452 -40.76 -2.35 -21.08
N GLN A 453 -40.06 -1.24 -20.80
CA GLN A 453 -40.43 -0.23 -19.81
C GLN A 453 -41.35 0.87 -20.39
N GLY A 454 -41.74 0.79 -21.66
CA GLY A 454 -42.55 1.81 -22.33
C GLY A 454 -41.81 3.12 -22.65
N ARG A 455 -40.47 3.11 -22.65
CA ARG A 455 -39.61 4.27 -22.98
C ARG A 455 -39.22 4.29 -24.45
N SER A 456 -38.86 5.47 -24.95
CA SER A 456 -38.45 5.69 -26.34
C SER A 456 -37.10 5.04 -26.67
N GLU A 457 -36.99 4.52 -27.90
CA GLU A 457 -35.76 3.92 -28.42
C GLU A 457 -34.78 4.98 -28.94
N LEU A 458 -33.50 4.86 -28.55
CA LEU A 458 -32.43 5.72 -29.04
C LEU A 458 -31.73 5.13 -30.25
N GLY A 459 -31.06 5.97 -31.01
CA GLY A 459 -30.15 5.55 -32.05
C GLY A 459 -29.00 6.51 -32.13
N ILE A 460 -27.83 6.03 -32.51
CA ILE A 460 -26.60 6.82 -32.49
C ILE A 460 -25.98 6.86 -33.87
N GLY A 461 -25.35 7.98 -34.20
CA GLY A 461 -24.44 8.07 -35.35
C GLY A 461 -23.01 7.98 -34.83
N ILE A 462 -22.15 7.20 -35.49
CA ILE A 462 -20.75 7.05 -35.12
C ILE A 462 -19.87 7.54 -36.26
N GLY A 463 -18.88 8.38 -35.94
CA GLY A 463 -17.86 8.85 -36.88
C GLY A 463 -16.45 8.55 -36.37
N ILE A 464 -15.64 7.89 -37.21
CA ILE A 464 -14.27 7.49 -36.83
C ILE A 464 -13.27 7.98 -37.88
N ASN A 465 -12.20 8.62 -37.42
CA ASN A 465 -11.10 9.06 -38.26
C ASN A 465 -9.76 8.69 -37.63
N PHE A 466 -8.74 8.53 -38.47
CA PHE A 466 -7.35 8.41 -38.04
C PHE A 466 -6.54 9.58 -38.59
N GLY A 467 -5.70 10.18 -37.77
CA GLY A 467 -4.82 11.26 -38.22
C GLY A 467 -3.93 11.83 -37.14
N GLU A 468 -2.98 12.66 -37.56
CA GLU A 468 -2.10 13.39 -36.65
C GLU A 468 -2.87 14.49 -35.90
N VAL A 469 -2.71 14.50 -34.58
CA VAL A 469 -3.27 15.51 -33.68
C VAL A 469 -2.20 15.99 -32.72
N PHE A 470 -2.39 17.20 -32.20
CA PHE A 470 -1.69 17.63 -30.99
C PHE A 470 -2.42 17.05 -29.78
N ALA A 471 -1.78 16.17 -29.02
CA ALA A 471 -2.29 15.62 -27.77
C ALA A 471 -1.54 16.26 -26.61
N GLY A 472 -2.24 16.89 -25.67
CA GLY A 472 -1.59 17.59 -24.57
C GLY A 472 -2.55 18.33 -23.65
N ASN A 473 -1.99 18.97 -22.63
CA ASN A 473 -2.76 19.82 -21.73
C ASN A 473 -3.11 21.13 -22.43
N VAL A 474 -4.41 21.39 -22.57
CA VAL A 474 -4.97 22.61 -23.16
C VAL A 474 -5.83 23.29 -22.11
N GLY A 475 -5.71 24.62 -21.98
CA GLY A 475 -6.51 25.40 -21.06
C GLY A 475 -5.76 26.58 -20.48
N SER A 476 -6.10 26.94 -19.25
CA SER A 476 -5.45 28.02 -18.49
C SER A 476 -4.64 27.44 -17.32
N ASP A 477 -3.78 28.25 -16.70
CA ASP A 477 -3.00 27.84 -15.52
C ASP A 477 -3.85 27.30 -14.36
N ARG A 478 -5.13 27.69 -14.29
CA ARG A 478 -6.07 27.26 -13.26
C ARG A 478 -6.96 26.08 -13.66
N ARG A 479 -6.99 25.74 -14.95
CA ARG A 479 -7.83 24.66 -15.49
C ARG A 479 -7.20 24.14 -16.79
N LEU A 480 -6.51 23.01 -16.66
CA LEU A 480 -5.94 22.26 -17.78
C LEU A 480 -6.80 21.03 -18.03
N GLU A 481 -7.01 20.71 -19.30
CA GLU A 481 -7.66 19.50 -19.75
C GLU A 481 -6.72 18.81 -20.74
N TYR A 482 -6.41 17.53 -20.50
CA TYR A 482 -5.68 16.75 -21.49
C TYR A 482 -6.64 16.39 -22.61
N THR A 483 -6.36 16.87 -23.83
CA THR A 483 -7.22 16.64 -24.98
C THR A 483 -6.44 16.67 -26.27
N VAL A 484 -7.10 16.33 -27.38
CA VAL A 484 -6.52 16.40 -28.71
C VAL A 484 -7.07 17.57 -29.52
N ILE A 485 -6.19 18.23 -30.27
CA ILE A 485 -6.55 19.31 -31.20
C ILE A 485 -5.97 18.99 -32.56
N GLY A 486 -6.78 19.16 -33.59
CA GLY A 486 -6.31 19.05 -34.96
C GLY A 486 -7.44 18.94 -35.96
N ASP A 487 -7.10 19.09 -37.24
CA ASP A 487 -8.02 18.91 -38.36
C ASP A 487 -8.59 17.47 -38.44
N ALA A 488 -7.84 16.48 -37.95
CA ALA A 488 -8.31 15.11 -37.84
C ALA A 488 -9.52 14.97 -36.88
N VAL A 489 -9.57 15.77 -35.81
CA VAL A 489 -10.70 15.80 -34.85
C VAL A 489 -11.96 16.35 -35.54
N ASN A 490 -11.82 17.45 -36.28
CA ASN A 490 -12.92 18.06 -37.02
C ASN A 490 -13.49 17.12 -38.09
N THR A 491 -12.61 16.32 -38.71
CA THR A 491 -13.02 15.32 -39.70
C THR A 491 -13.86 14.21 -39.05
N ALA A 492 -13.43 13.66 -37.91
CA ALA A 492 -14.18 12.65 -37.17
C ALA A 492 -15.57 13.16 -36.74
N LYS A 493 -15.62 14.38 -36.20
CA LYS A 493 -16.87 15.03 -35.82
C LYS A 493 -17.83 15.16 -37.01
N ARG A 494 -17.32 15.60 -38.18
CA ARG A 494 -18.15 15.76 -39.38
C ARG A 494 -18.71 14.44 -39.89
N LEU A 495 -17.94 13.34 -39.78
CA LEU A 495 -18.43 12.00 -40.09
C LEU A 495 -19.60 11.63 -39.16
N CYS A 496 -19.45 11.85 -37.85
CA CYS A 496 -20.50 11.60 -36.86
C CYS A 496 -21.77 12.44 -37.11
N ASP A 497 -21.60 13.72 -37.46
CA ASP A 497 -22.72 14.63 -37.80
C ASP A 497 -23.50 14.12 -39.03
N THR A 498 -22.83 13.45 -39.96
CA THR A 498 -23.45 12.96 -41.22
C THR A 498 -23.97 11.54 -41.08
N ALA A 499 -23.48 10.77 -40.10
CA ALA A 499 -23.94 9.42 -39.83
C ALA A 499 -25.41 9.43 -39.40
N GLY A 500 -26.20 8.61 -40.08
CA GLY A 500 -27.59 8.34 -39.78
C GLY A 500 -27.77 7.48 -38.53
N ARG A 501 -29.01 7.03 -38.32
CA ARG A 501 -29.37 6.21 -37.15
C ARG A 501 -28.71 4.84 -37.23
N ASN A 502 -27.92 4.52 -36.20
CA ASN A 502 -27.17 3.27 -36.05
C ASN A 502 -26.16 3.04 -37.20
N GLU A 503 -25.62 4.12 -37.74
CA GLU A 503 -24.66 4.10 -38.84
C GLU A 503 -23.25 4.40 -38.32
N ILE A 504 -22.25 3.67 -38.84
CA ILE A 504 -20.83 3.94 -38.60
C ILE A 504 -20.22 4.45 -39.90
N LEU A 505 -19.72 5.68 -39.87
CA LEU A 505 -18.96 6.28 -40.96
C LEU A 505 -17.49 6.37 -40.59
N ILE A 506 -16.63 5.87 -41.48
CA ILE A 506 -15.19 5.88 -41.30
C ILE A 506 -14.48 6.62 -42.44
N SER A 507 -13.38 7.28 -42.10
CA SER A 507 -12.51 7.91 -43.11
C SER A 507 -11.61 6.90 -43.81
N GLU A 508 -11.10 7.26 -44.98
CA GLU A 508 -10.12 6.42 -45.68
C GLU A 508 -8.82 6.18 -44.90
N PRO A 509 -8.19 7.18 -44.24
CA PRO A 509 -7.04 6.94 -43.38
C PRO A 509 -7.31 5.92 -42.25
N PHE A 510 -8.52 5.93 -41.67
CA PHE A 510 -8.88 4.94 -40.66
C PHE A 510 -9.04 3.55 -41.27
N HIS A 511 -9.74 3.45 -42.41
CA HIS A 511 -9.94 2.19 -43.12
C HIS A 511 -8.61 1.51 -43.48
N GLN A 512 -7.60 2.29 -43.89
CA GLN A 512 -6.26 1.78 -44.21
C GLN A 512 -5.47 1.27 -42.97
N GLN A 513 -5.83 1.73 -41.77
CA GLN A 513 -5.17 1.34 -40.52
C GLN A 513 -5.74 0.04 -39.93
N LEU A 514 -6.90 -0.41 -40.39
CA LEU A 514 -7.54 -1.64 -39.93
C LEU A 514 -6.76 -2.87 -40.44
N LYS A 515 -6.39 -3.77 -39.52
CA LYS A 515 -5.82 -5.08 -39.87
C LYS A 515 -6.94 -6.05 -40.25
N GLN A 516 -8.11 -5.88 -39.65
CA GLN A 516 -9.32 -6.64 -39.96
C GLN A 516 -10.39 -5.69 -40.51
N SER A 517 -10.38 -5.48 -41.83
CA SER A 517 -11.34 -4.58 -42.47
C SER A 517 -12.75 -5.19 -42.44
N PRO A 518 -13.76 -4.49 -41.87
CA PRO A 518 -15.14 -4.92 -42.00
C PRO A 518 -15.59 -4.75 -43.45
N THR A 519 -16.76 -5.31 -43.78
CA THR A 519 -17.38 -5.03 -45.08
C THR A 519 -17.82 -3.58 -45.10
N VAL A 520 -17.46 -2.83 -46.15
CA VAL A 520 -17.76 -1.41 -46.26
C VAL A 520 -18.40 -1.04 -47.59
N GLU A 521 -19.24 -0.02 -47.57
CA GLU A 521 -19.83 0.64 -48.76
C GLU A 521 -19.18 2.02 -48.93
N ALA A 522 -18.66 2.31 -50.12
CA ALA A 522 -18.12 3.63 -50.44
C ALA A 522 -19.27 4.63 -50.68
N LEU A 523 -19.23 5.76 -49.98
CA LEU A 523 -20.22 6.83 -50.11
C LEU A 523 -19.68 8.00 -50.92
N ASP A 524 -20.60 8.91 -51.30
CA ASP A 524 -20.22 10.17 -51.93
C ASP A 524 -19.27 10.97 -51.02
N PRO A 525 -18.12 11.44 -51.54
CA PRO A 525 -17.13 12.15 -50.74
C PRO A 525 -17.71 13.38 -50.04
N ILE A 526 -17.46 13.51 -48.73
CA ILE A 526 -17.99 14.60 -47.92
C ILE A 526 -17.07 15.82 -48.01
N GLN A 527 -17.67 17.01 -48.21
CA GLN A 527 -16.95 18.26 -48.09
C GLN A 527 -16.85 18.65 -46.61
N VAL A 528 -15.62 18.73 -46.08
CA VAL A 528 -15.35 19.29 -44.75
C VAL A 528 -15.05 20.77 -44.89
N LYS A 529 -15.67 21.59 -44.04
CA LYS A 529 -15.46 23.04 -44.02
C LYS A 529 -13.97 23.35 -43.82
N GLY A 530 -13.37 24.08 -44.76
CA GLY A 530 -11.94 24.43 -44.72
C GLY A 530 -11.01 23.50 -45.51
N LYS A 531 -11.50 22.38 -46.06
CA LYS A 531 -10.73 21.54 -46.98
C LYS A 531 -11.10 21.81 -48.43
N SER A 532 -10.11 21.82 -49.32
CA SER A 532 -10.30 21.98 -50.77
C SER A 532 -10.70 20.68 -51.46
N LYS A 533 -10.23 19.53 -50.99
CA LYS A 533 -10.58 18.19 -51.50
C LYS A 533 -11.70 17.56 -50.67
N LYS A 534 -12.69 16.95 -51.34
CA LYS A 534 -13.68 16.09 -50.69
C LYS A 534 -12.99 14.84 -50.14
N LEU A 535 -13.43 14.39 -48.97
CA LEU A 535 -12.88 13.22 -48.31
C LEU A 535 -13.68 11.98 -48.68
N PRO A 536 -13.04 10.90 -49.15
CA PRO A 536 -13.68 9.60 -49.30
C PRO A 536 -14.15 9.10 -47.93
N VAL A 537 -15.37 8.55 -47.91
CA VAL A 537 -16.04 8.07 -46.70
C VAL A 537 -16.61 6.69 -46.97
N TYR A 538 -16.51 5.83 -45.98
CA TYR A 538 -17.04 4.48 -46.03
C TYR A 538 -18.09 4.28 -44.94
N ARG A 539 -19.21 3.67 -45.30
CA ARG A 539 -20.18 3.12 -44.36
C ARG A 539 -19.77 1.70 -44.01
N VAL A 540 -19.78 1.35 -42.73
CA VAL A 540 -19.56 -0.03 -42.29
C VAL A 540 -20.87 -0.82 -42.39
N ASN A 541 -20.82 -1.97 -43.07
CA ASN A 541 -21.93 -2.91 -43.16
C ASN A 541 -21.88 -3.88 -41.98
N ARG A 542 -23.04 -4.11 -41.35
CA ARG A 542 -23.21 -4.97 -40.19
C ARG A 542 -23.47 -6.42 -40.60
#